data_AF-A0A8J5QM06-F1
#
_entry.id   AF-A0A8J5QM06-F1
#
_cell.length_a   1.000
_cell.length_b   1.000
_cell.length_c   1.000
_cell.angle_alpha   90.00
_cell.angle_beta   90.00
_cell.angle_gamma   90.00
#
_symmetry.space_group_name_H-M   'P 1'
#
loop_
_entity.id
_entity.type
_entity.pdbx_description
1 polymer ?
#
loop_
_entity_poly.entity_id
_entity_poly.type
_entity_poly.pdbx_seq_one_letter_code
_entity_poly.pdbx_strand_id
1 'polypeptide(L)'
;MDRHSLFFEQTMIELETFPLILQHNWLANEVIHSIKSTPYSNTIIKKNFEPTLLKVSPILRICKFLRVTNKNDVTVILADSTHRILAYFPFIPTVVDFENKYCQRITYHTINNLIDIKRANLRFINTNDLERDYGFKESRNLSIAILEVLEFELYQRDPISFTSDVENKITFVYDDLRYEELCKSDVNLQFDDLMESAIAG
;
A
#
# COMPACT_ATOMS: atom_id res chain seq x y z
N MET A 1 11.38 21.31 44.82
CA MET A 1 10.56 21.30 43.59
C MET A 1 11.44 20.71 42.50
N ASP A 2 11.31 19.41 42.31
CA ASP A 2 12.24 18.58 41.55
C ASP A 2 12.04 18.74 40.03
N ARG A 3 13.12 19.11 39.33
CA ARG A 3 13.18 19.17 37.85
C ARG A 3 13.03 17.80 37.18
N HIS A 4 12.96 16.72 37.95
CA HIS A 4 12.70 15.38 37.45
C HIS A 4 11.22 15.06 37.22
N SER A 5 10.27 15.80 37.82
CA SER A 5 8.84 15.56 37.53
C SER A 5 8.41 16.16 36.19
N LEU A 6 9.05 17.25 35.76
CA LEU A 6 8.74 17.92 34.49
C LEU A 6 9.23 17.12 33.26
N PHE A 7 10.29 16.32 33.39
CA PHE A 7 10.78 15.50 32.28
C PHE A 7 9.92 14.24 32.03
N PHE A 8 9.24 13.74 33.06
CA PHE A 8 8.32 12.59 32.94
C PHE A 8 6.92 13.01 32.46
N GLU A 9 6.46 14.22 32.79
CA GLU A 9 5.23 14.76 32.20
C GLU A 9 5.42 15.15 30.72
N GLN A 10 6.62 15.59 30.34
CA GLN A 10 6.87 16.03 28.96
C GLN A 10 7.11 14.88 27.97
N THR A 11 7.38 13.67 28.47
CA THR A 11 7.41 12.44 27.64
C THR A 11 6.05 11.72 27.58
N MET A 12 5.05 12.17 28.35
CA MET A 12 3.70 11.60 28.37
C MET A 12 2.67 12.41 27.55
N ILE A 13 3.10 13.44 26.81
CA ILE A 13 2.24 14.27 25.95
C ILE A 13 2.30 13.85 24.46
N GLU A 14 3.13 12.88 24.08
CA GLU A 14 3.13 12.30 22.72
C GLU A 14 2.59 10.85 22.66
N LEU A 15 1.78 10.47 23.65
CA LEU A 15 0.95 9.27 23.59
C LEU A 15 -0.53 9.67 23.66
N GLU A 16 -0.95 10.60 22.79
CA GLU A 16 -2.33 10.54 22.30
C GLU A 16 -2.45 9.26 21.48
N THR A 17 -2.89 8.24 22.19
CA THR A 17 -3.08 6.85 21.81
C THR A 17 -3.68 6.69 20.42
N PHE A 18 -2.83 6.37 19.43
CA PHE A 18 -3.26 5.60 18.26
C PHE A 18 -3.69 4.21 18.78
N PRO A 19 -4.94 3.78 18.59
CA PRO A 19 -5.42 2.49 19.10
C PRO A 19 -4.98 1.34 18.19
N LEU A 20 -3.70 1.24 17.86
CA LEU A 20 -3.13 0.19 17.01
C LEU A 20 -1.76 -0.22 17.53
N ILE A 21 -1.73 -0.85 18.71
CA ILE A 21 -0.50 -1.44 19.29
C ILE A 21 0.12 -2.49 18.34
N LEU A 22 -0.62 -2.98 17.34
CA LEU A 22 -0.22 -4.09 16.46
C LEU A 22 0.17 -3.68 15.04
N GLN A 23 -0.05 -2.42 14.62
CA GLN A 23 0.25 -2.00 13.25
C GLN A 23 1.52 -1.15 13.21
N HIS A 24 2.62 -1.73 12.75
CA HIS A 24 3.91 -1.06 12.63
C HIS A 24 3.98 -0.12 11.42
N ASN A 25 4.79 0.92 11.52
CA ASN A 25 5.07 1.86 10.44
C ASN A 25 6.22 1.27 9.60
N TRP A 26 5.92 0.77 8.41
CA TRP A 26 6.91 0.10 7.57
C TRP A 26 6.80 0.47 6.09
N LEU A 27 5.59 0.84 5.65
CA LEU A 27 5.21 0.87 4.26
C LEU A 27 6.03 1.89 3.45
N ALA A 28 6.04 3.15 3.86
CA ALA A 28 6.75 4.20 3.12
C ALA A 28 8.26 3.94 3.02
N ASN A 29 8.89 3.57 4.14
CA ASN A 29 10.33 3.32 4.18
C ASN A 29 10.73 2.15 3.26
N GLU A 30 9.96 1.06 3.25
CA GLU A 30 10.25 -0.10 2.42
C GLU A 30 9.99 0.15 0.94
N VAL A 31 8.93 0.88 0.60
CA VAL A 31 8.64 1.30 -0.78
C VAL A 31 9.79 2.13 -1.32
N ILE A 32 10.18 3.19 -0.59
CA ILE A 32 11.28 4.09 -0.96
C ILE A 32 12.61 3.33 -1.10
N HIS A 33 12.91 2.44 -0.15
CA HIS A 33 14.12 1.62 -0.19
C HIS A 33 14.17 0.69 -1.40
N SER A 34 13.03 0.09 -1.75
CA SER A 34 12.91 -0.85 -2.86
C SER A 34 13.09 -0.16 -4.22
N ILE A 35 12.56 1.07 -4.37
CA ILE A 35 12.72 1.85 -5.62
C ILE A 35 14.19 2.22 -5.86
N LYS A 36 14.92 2.64 -4.82
CA LYS A 36 16.35 3.00 -4.94
C LYS A 36 17.24 1.86 -5.44
N SER A 37 16.80 0.61 -5.29
CA SER A 37 17.64 -0.57 -5.48
C SER A 37 17.46 -1.26 -6.84
N THR A 38 16.53 -0.80 -7.69
CA THR A 38 16.14 -1.51 -8.93
C THR A 38 16.41 -0.67 -10.18
N PRO A 39 17.04 -1.21 -11.24
CA PRO A 39 17.16 -0.53 -12.52
C PRO A 39 15.78 -0.43 -13.22
N TYR A 40 15.42 0.77 -13.66
CA TYR A 40 14.08 1.21 -14.08
C TYR A 40 13.50 0.60 -15.37
N SER A 41 14.01 -0.52 -15.90
CA SER A 41 13.51 -1.12 -17.14
C SER A 41 12.31 -2.06 -16.94
N ASN A 42 11.95 -2.40 -15.70
CA ASN A 42 10.87 -3.33 -15.38
C ASN A 42 9.76 -2.61 -14.60
N THR A 43 8.49 -2.91 -14.92
CA THR A 43 7.35 -2.43 -14.12
C THR A 43 7.39 -3.01 -12.70
N ILE A 44 7.96 -4.19 -12.52
CA ILE A 44 8.14 -4.79 -11.19
C ILE A 44 9.35 -4.16 -10.49
N ILE A 45 9.09 -3.46 -9.39
CA ILE A 45 10.11 -2.84 -8.53
C ILE A 45 10.75 -3.90 -7.63
N LYS A 46 9.92 -4.71 -6.96
CA LYS A 46 10.37 -5.77 -6.05
C LYS A 46 9.36 -6.91 -5.99
N LYS A 47 9.84 -8.14 -6.21
CA LYS A 47 9.06 -9.36 -5.96
C LYS A 47 9.16 -9.75 -4.49
N ASN A 48 8.12 -10.39 -3.96
CA ASN A 48 8.05 -10.78 -2.54
C ASN A 48 8.37 -9.59 -1.64
N PHE A 49 7.70 -8.47 -1.91
CA PHE A 49 7.83 -7.24 -1.15
C PHE A 49 7.38 -7.47 0.29
N GLU A 50 8.32 -7.25 1.21
CA GLU A 50 8.15 -7.44 2.65
C GLU A 50 9.01 -6.43 3.43
N PRO A 51 8.67 -6.15 4.71
CA PRO A 51 9.52 -5.39 5.63
C PRO A 51 10.88 -6.04 5.79
N THR A 52 11.95 -5.33 5.43
CA THR A 52 13.33 -5.80 5.54
C THR A 52 14.12 -5.06 6.60
N LEU A 53 13.85 -3.77 6.79
CA LEU A 53 14.53 -2.89 7.74
C LEU A 53 14.05 -3.14 9.17
N LEU A 54 12.74 -3.29 9.34
CA LEU A 54 12.10 -3.59 10.60
C LEU A 54 11.57 -5.02 10.47
N LYS A 55 12.07 -5.97 11.27
CA LYS A 55 11.55 -7.35 11.32
C LYS A 55 10.18 -7.37 11.99
N VAL A 56 9.20 -6.78 11.32
CA VAL A 56 7.82 -6.60 11.80
C VAL A 56 6.86 -7.34 10.88
N SER A 57 5.71 -7.73 11.42
CA SER A 57 4.65 -8.32 10.61
C SER A 57 4.14 -7.29 9.58
N PRO A 58 4.00 -7.67 8.30
CA PRO A 58 3.52 -6.78 7.23
C PRO A 58 2.00 -6.58 7.29
N ILE A 59 1.52 -6.09 8.42
CA ILE A 59 0.09 -5.89 8.65
C ILE A 59 -0.35 -4.58 8.01
N LEU A 60 -1.39 -4.64 7.18
CA LEU A 60 -2.03 -3.50 6.55
C LEU A 60 -3.53 -3.48 6.86
N ARG A 61 -4.13 -2.30 6.85
CA ARG A 61 -5.57 -2.10 6.99
C ARG A 61 -6.20 -1.89 5.62
N ILE A 62 -7.32 -2.55 5.37
CA ILE A 62 -8.17 -2.26 4.20
C ILE A 62 -8.92 -0.96 4.46
N CYS A 63 -8.49 0.15 3.83
CA CYS A 63 -9.12 1.45 4.04
C CYS A 63 -10.37 1.63 3.18
N LYS A 64 -10.27 1.26 1.91
CA LYS A 64 -11.33 1.49 0.93
C LYS A 64 -11.16 0.61 -0.30
N PHE A 65 -12.24 0.01 -0.77
CA PHE A 65 -12.30 -0.58 -2.11
C PHE A 65 -12.62 0.50 -3.14
N LEU A 66 -11.98 0.42 -4.31
CA LEU A 66 -12.12 1.41 -5.36
C LEU A 66 -12.99 0.84 -6.49
N ARG A 67 -12.38 0.22 -7.49
CA ARG A 67 -13.05 -0.37 -8.66
C ARG A 67 -12.60 -1.82 -8.88
N VAL A 68 -13.36 -2.52 -9.70
CA VAL A 68 -12.94 -3.80 -10.27
C VAL A 68 -12.35 -3.53 -11.64
N THR A 69 -11.15 -4.05 -11.91
CA THR A 69 -10.48 -3.87 -13.21
C THR A 69 -11.14 -4.75 -14.27
N ASN A 70 -10.79 -4.55 -15.54
CA ASN A 70 -11.23 -5.42 -16.64
C ASN A 70 -10.78 -6.89 -16.49
N LYS A 71 -9.78 -7.15 -15.64
CA LYS A 71 -9.29 -8.50 -15.31
C LYS A 71 -9.99 -9.10 -14.09
N ASN A 72 -11.02 -8.43 -13.57
CA ASN A 72 -11.73 -8.75 -12.33
C ASN A 72 -10.88 -8.58 -11.06
N ASP A 73 -9.73 -7.90 -11.16
CA ASP A 73 -8.92 -7.60 -9.98
C ASP A 73 -9.63 -6.54 -9.12
N VAL A 74 -9.55 -6.69 -7.81
CA VAL A 74 -10.18 -5.77 -6.87
C VAL A 74 -9.16 -4.72 -6.43
N THR A 75 -9.34 -3.48 -6.88
CA THR A 75 -8.46 -2.37 -6.46
C THR A 75 -8.88 -1.83 -5.09
N VAL A 76 -7.88 -1.43 -4.30
CA VAL A 76 -8.04 -1.12 -2.88
C VAL A 76 -6.99 -0.09 -2.44
N ILE A 77 -7.32 0.67 -1.39
CA ILE A 77 -6.36 1.46 -0.62
C ILE A 77 -6.02 0.68 0.63
N LEU A 78 -4.74 0.38 0.82
CA LEU A 78 -4.21 -0.21 2.03
C LEU A 78 -3.42 0.83 2.81
N ALA A 79 -3.40 0.73 4.13
CA ALA A 79 -2.58 1.60 4.96
C ALA A 79 -1.88 0.85 6.07
N ASP A 80 -0.66 1.29 6.40
CA ASP A 80 -0.13 1.09 7.74
C ASP A 80 -0.66 2.18 8.69
N SER A 81 -0.05 2.33 9.85
CA SER A 81 -0.38 3.35 10.86
C SER A 81 -0.10 4.79 10.40
N THR A 82 0.70 5.00 9.36
CA THR A 82 1.20 6.32 8.93
C THR A 82 0.93 6.65 7.48
N HIS A 83 1.01 5.67 6.59
CA HIS A 83 0.91 5.87 5.16
C HIS A 83 -0.08 4.90 4.52
N ARG A 84 -0.71 5.38 3.45
CA ARG A 84 -1.54 4.57 2.55
C ARG A 84 -0.90 4.39 1.18
N ILE A 85 -1.23 3.29 0.53
CA ILE A 85 -0.78 2.93 -0.81
C ILE A 85 -1.96 2.38 -1.63
N LEU A 86 -1.92 2.62 -2.93
CA LEU A 86 -2.81 1.94 -3.87
C LEU A 86 -2.37 0.48 -4.02
N ALA A 87 -3.33 -0.42 -4.09
CA ALA A 87 -3.09 -1.84 -4.22
C ALA A 87 -4.20 -2.54 -5.00
N TYR A 88 -3.99 -3.79 -5.35
CA TYR A 88 -5.04 -4.65 -5.85
C TYR A 88 -4.87 -6.09 -5.38
N PHE A 89 -6.00 -6.78 -5.30
CA PHE A 89 -6.09 -8.21 -5.14
C PHE A 89 -6.36 -8.82 -6.52
N PRO A 90 -5.42 -9.57 -7.11
CA PRO A 90 -5.65 -10.30 -8.33
C PRO A 90 -6.86 -11.22 -8.21
N PHE A 91 -7.67 -11.32 -9.27
CA PHE A 91 -8.81 -12.24 -9.25
C PHE A 91 -8.36 -13.68 -8.95
N ILE A 92 -7.32 -14.13 -9.66
CA ILE A 92 -6.61 -15.38 -9.41
C ILE A 92 -5.14 -15.05 -9.11
N PRO A 93 -4.54 -15.61 -8.04
CA PRO A 93 -5.16 -16.57 -7.10
C PRO A 93 -5.97 -15.89 -5.98
N THR A 94 -5.77 -14.60 -5.73
CA THR A 94 -6.04 -14.00 -4.42
C THR A 94 -7.52 -13.88 -4.05
N VAL A 95 -8.36 -13.35 -4.94
CA VAL A 95 -9.80 -13.21 -4.63
C VAL A 95 -10.46 -14.59 -4.54
N VAL A 96 -10.16 -15.49 -5.47
CA VAL A 96 -10.69 -16.86 -5.45
C VAL A 96 -10.28 -17.62 -4.18
N ASP A 97 -9.02 -17.55 -3.78
CA ASP A 97 -8.54 -18.22 -2.57
C ASP A 97 -9.20 -17.64 -1.30
N PHE A 98 -9.39 -16.32 -1.26
CA PHE A 98 -10.12 -15.67 -0.17
C PHE A 98 -11.57 -16.17 -0.10
N GLU A 99 -12.29 -16.17 -1.22
CA GLU A 99 -13.69 -16.58 -1.27
C GLU A 99 -13.86 -18.05 -0.90
N ASN A 100 -12.96 -18.91 -1.34
CA ASN A 100 -12.94 -20.32 -0.96
C ASN A 100 -12.67 -20.53 0.53
N LYS A 101 -11.76 -19.74 1.13
CA LYS A 101 -11.37 -19.88 2.53
C LYS A 101 -12.38 -19.29 3.50
N TYR A 102 -12.96 -18.14 3.17
CA TYR A 102 -13.83 -17.38 4.08
C TYR A 102 -15.32 -17.44 3.69
N CYS A 103 -15.67 -18.09 2.57
CA CYS A 103 -17.04 -18.23 2.07
C CYS A 103 -17.79 -16.91 1.91
N GLN A 104 -17.06 -15.82 1.63
CA GLN A 104 -17.60 -14.48 1.46
C GLN A 104 -16.79 -13.69 0.45
N ARG A 105 -17.41 -12.68 -0.18
CA ARG A 105 -16.71 -11.74 -1.06
C ARG A 105 -15.66 -10.96 -0.27
N ILE A 106 -14.51 -10.72 -0.88
CA ILE A 106 -13.44 -9.91 -0.27
C ILE A 106 -13.88 -8.51 0.13
N THR A 107 -14.90 -7.95 -0.53
CA THR A 107 -15.44 -6.61 -0.26
C THR A 107 -16.53 -6.58 0.81
N TYR A 108 -16.97 -7.74 1.31
CA TYR A 108 -18.09 -7.85 2.24
C TYR A 108 -17.62 -7.75 3.70
N HIS A 109 -17.91 -6.63 4.36
CA HIS A 109 -17.56 -6.35 5.76
C HIS A 109 -16.08 -6.57 6.10
N THR A 110 -15.19 -6.17 5.19
CA THR A 110 -13.73 -6.25 5.36
C THR A 110 -13.04 -4.89 5.40
N ILE A 111 -13.77 -3.80 5.15
CA ILE A 111 -13.24 -2.44 5.36
C ILE A 111 -12.89 -2.30 6.84
N ASN A 112 -11.74 -1.69 7.11
CA ASN A 112 -11.12 -1.53 8.42
C ASN A 112 -10.61 -2.82 9.07
N ASN A 113 -10.67 -3.96 8.39
CA ASN A 113 -10.02 -5.17 8.86
C ASN A 113 -8.51 -5.06 8.65
N LEU A 114 -7.76 -5.68 9.57
CA LEU A 114 -6.32 -5.85 9.44
C LEU A 114 -6.04 -7.14 8.68
N ILE A 115 -5.19 -7.04 7.66
CA ILE A 115 -4.69 -8.16 6.87
C ILE A 115 -3.19 -8.31 7.10
N ASP A 116 -2.75 -9.56 7.24
CA ASP A 116 -1.34 -9.92 7.25
C ASP A 116 -0.93 -10.34 5.84
N ILE A 117 -0.02 -9.58 5.24
CA ILE A 117 0.43 -9.81 3.86
C ILE A 117 1.46 -10.95 3.86
N LYS A 118 1.10 -12.11 3.28
CA LYS A 118 2.01 -13.25 3.18
C LYS A 118 2.90 -13.17 1.94
N ARG A 119 2.37 -12.62 0.85
CA ARG A 119 3.11 -12.40 -0.39
C ARG A 119 2.52 -11.23 -1.17
N ALA A 120 3.39 -10.31 -1.56
CA ALA A 120 3.03 -9.21 -2.45
C ALA A 120 4.20 -8.85 -3.38
N ASN A 121 3.91 -8.13 -4.46
CA ASN A 121 4.91 -7.48 -5.28
C ASN A 121 4.69 -5.97 -5.28
N LEU A 122 5.77 -5.22 -5.34
CA LEU A 122 5.74 -3.79 -5.57
C LEU A 122 6.01 -3.52 -7.05
N ARG A 123 5.17 -2.71 -7.70
CA ARG A 123 5.30 -2.39 -9.13
C ARG A 123 4.87 -0.98 -9.46
N PHE A 124 5.42 -0.39 -10.51
CA PHE A 124 4.89 0.83 -11.10
C PHE A 124 3.63 0.54 -11.91
N ILE A 125 2.67 1.46 -11.85
CA ILE A 125 1.47 1.45 -12.70
C ILE A 125 1.59 2.49 -13.81
N ASN A 126 1.03 2.18 -14.98
CA ASN A 126 0.89 3.14 -16.08
C ASN A 126 -0.17 4.21 -15.72
N THR A 127 0.09 5.47 -16.07
CA THR A 127 -0.82 6.60 -15.89
C THR A 127 -2.23 6.35 -16.43
N ASN A 128 -2.35 5.67 -17.58
CA ASN A 128 -3.64 5.34 -18.19
C ASN A 128 -4.47 4.40 -17.31
N ASP A 129 -3.80 3.41 -16.71
CA ASP A 129 -4.44 2.43 -15.82
C ASP A 129 -4.76 3.06 -14.45
N LEU A 130 -3.92 3.99 -13.99
CA LEU A 130 -4.09 4.70 -12.72
C LEU A 130 -5.43 5.45 -12.65
N GLU A 131 -5.74 6.28 -13.65
CA GLU A 131 -7.02 7.00 -13.66
C GLU A 131 -8.20 6.04 -13.87
N ARG A 132 -8.07 5.10 -14.81
CA ARG A 132 -9.15 4.17 -15.17
C ARG A 132 -9.56 3.27 -14.00
N ASP A 133 -8.57 2.62 -13.39
CA ASP A 133 -8.79 1.54 -12.43
C ASP A 133 -8.83 2.04 -10.98
N TYR A 134 -8.12 3.13 -10.66
CA TYR A 134 -8.06 3.66 -9.29
C TYR A 134 -8.83 4.98 -9.12
N GLY A 135 -9.22 5.63 -10.22
CA GLY A 135 -9.82 6.97 -10.15
C GLY A 135 -8.86 8.03 -9.61
N PHE A 136 -7.55 7.76 -9.67
CA PHE A 136 -6.51 8.62 -9.13
C PHE A 136 -5.86 9.40 -10.26
N LYS A 137 -5.78 10.73 -10.11
CA LYS A 137 -5.08 11.62 -11.06
C LYS A 137 -3.83 12.15 -10.39
N GLU A 138 -2.67 11.80 -10.93
CA GLU A 138 -1.39 12.33 -10.47
C GLU A 138 -0.99 13.54 -11.33
N SER A 139 -1.00 14.73 -10.75
CA SER A 139 -0.67 15.98 -11.45
C SER A 139 0.81 16.35 -11.37
N ARG A 140 1.59 15.70 -10.49
CA ARG A 140 3.00 16.02 -10.22
C ARG A 140 3.97 15.25 -11.14
N ASN A 141 3.46 14.51 -12.12
CA ASN A 141 4.24 13.68 -13.05
C ASN A 141 5.15 12.66 -12.32
N LEU A 142 4.58 11.97 -11.33
CA LEU A 142 5.28 10.96 -10.55
C LEU A 142 4.99 9.57 -11.10
N SER A 143 6.02 8.72 -11.16
CA SER A 143 5.83 7.29 -11.30
C SER A 143 5.18 6.73 -10.02
N ILE A 144 4.00 6.15 -10.14
CA ILE A 144 3.21 5.65 -9.00
C ILE A 144 3.48 4.16 -8.78
N ALA A 145 3.96 3.81 -7.59
CA ALA A 145 4.12 2.44 -7.14
C ALA A 145 2.83 1.93 -6.48
N ILE A 146 2.41 0.73 -6.84
CA ILE A 146 1.24 0.04 -6.28
C ILE A 146 1.63 -1.33 -5.75
N LEU A 147 0.83 -1.83 -4.80
CA LEU A 147 1.02 -3.16 -4.23
C LEU A 147 0.12 -4.19 -4.93
N GLU A 148 0.73 -5.20 -5.55
CA GLU A 148 0.05 -6.41 -6.01
C GLU A 148 0.05 -7.42 -4.86
N VAL A 149 -1.09 -7.59 -4.18
CA VAL A 149 -1.19 -8.51 -3.04
C VAL A 149 -1.57 -9.91 -3.54
N LEU A 150 -0.62 -10.84 -3.53
CA LEU A 150 -0.82 -12.19 -4.06
C LEU A 150 -1.41 -13.15 -3.03
N GLU A 151 -1.06 -12.98 -1.76
CA GLU A 151 -1.49 -13.83 -0.65
C GLU A 151 -1.57 -13.03 0.64
N PHE A 152 -2.68 -13.15 1.36
CA PHE A 152 -2.87 -12.51 2.66
C PHE A 152 -3.82 -13.32 3.53
N GLU A 153 -3.85 -13.01 4.82
CA GLU A 153 -4.82 -13.55 5.77
C GLU A 153 -5.49 -12.43 6.54
N LEU A 154 -6.75 -12.62 6.94
CA LEU A 154 -7.38 -11.75 7.92
C LEU A 154 -6.66 -11.91 9.27
N TYR A 155 -5.93 -10.88 9.68
CA TYR A 155 -5.24 -10.84 10.98
C TYR A 155 -6.23 -10.51 12.09
N GLN A 156 -7.04 -9.48 11.89
CA GLN A 156 -8.11 -9.10 12.80
C GLN A 156 -9.40 -8.89 12.01
N ARG A 157 -10.46 -9.61 12.39
CA ARG A 157 -11.78 -9.56 11.75
C ARG A 157 -12.66 -8.45 12.31
N ASP A 158 -12.43 -8.02 13.54
CA ASP A 158 -13.17 -6.93 14.16
C ASP A 158 -12.68 -5.60 13.58
N PRO A 159 -13.53 -4.84 12.86
CA PRO A 159 -13.12 -3.61 12.21
C PRO A 159 -12.78 -2.56 13.26
N ILE A 160 -11.57 -2.00 13.17
CA ILE A 160 -11.17 -0.86 14.00
C ILE A 160 -11.53 0.41 13.24
N SER A 161 -12.57 1.11 13.70
CA SER A 161 -12.95 2.39 13.11
C SER A 161 -12.11 3.50 13.74
N PHE A 162 -11.51 4.33 12.89
CA PHE A 162 -10.81 5.54 13.33
C PHE A 162 -11.75 6.72 13.36
N THR A 163 -11.43 7.72 14.20
CA THR A 163 -12.02 9.04 14.03
C THR A 163 -11.52 9.63 12.72
N SER A 164 -12.35 10.47 12.09
CA SER A 164 -11.97 11.13 10.83
C SER A 164 -10.67 11.93 10.97
N ASP A 165 -10.40 12.50 12.14
CA ASP A 165 -9.16 13.24 12.42
C ASP A 165 -7.91 12.36 12.33
N VAL A 166 -8.00 11.10 12.75
CA VAL A 166 -6.88 10.15 12.65
C VAL A 166 -6.73 9.66 11.21
N GLU A 167 -7.82 9.36 10.52
CA GLU A 167 -7.74 8.94 9.11
C GLU A 167 -7.18 10.03 8.19
N ASN A 168 -7.50 11.29 8.48
CA ASN A 168 -7.02 12.44 7.72
C ASN A 168 -5.52 12.70 7.91
N LYS A 169 -4.91 12.20 8.99
CA LYS A 169 -3.46 12.28 9.21
C LYS A 169 -2.66 11.26 8.40
N ILE A 170 -3.30 10.20 7.90
CA ILE A 170 -2.64 9.15 7.11
C ILE A 170 -2.51 9.62 5.66
N THR A 171 -1.30 9.92 5.23
CA THR A 171 -0.97 10.44 3.89
C THR A 171 -0.64 9.32 2.91
N PHE A 172 -0.68 9.58 1.60
CA PHE A 172 -0.17 8.57 0.66
C PHE A 172 1.35 8.48 0.74
N VAL A 173 1.91 7.30 0.46
CA VAL A 173 3.36 7.15 0.26
C VAL A 173 3.92 8.11 -0.81
N TYR A 174 3.08 8.53 -1.76
CA TYR A 174 3.42 9.48 -2.83
C TYR A 174 3.55 10.93 -2.35
N ASP A 175 3.06 11.24 -1.15
CA ASP A 175 3.16 12.57 -0.53
C ASP A 175 4.42 12.69 0.35
N ASP A 176 5.19 11.60 0.51
CA ASP A 176 6.51 11.65 1.15
C ASP A 176 7.51 12.32 0.20
N LEU A 177 8.16 13.38 0.66
CA LEU A 177 9.15 14.14 -0.13
C LEU A 177 10.26 13.25 -0.69
N ARG A 178 10.68 12.22 0.06
CA ARG A 178 11.71 11.27 -0.37
C ARG A 178 11.23 10.39 -1.52
N TYR A 179 9.93 10.06 -1.55
CA TYR A 179 9.32 9.36 -2.67
C TYR A 179 9.25 10.27 -3.89
N GLU A 180 8.78 11.50 -3.68
CA GLU A 180 8.66 12.52 -4.74
C GLU A 180 10.00 12.78 -5.43
N GLU A 181 11.08 12.95 -4.66
CA GLU A 181 12.44 13.13 -5.18
C GLU A 181 12.92 11.96 -6.04
N LEU A 182 12.54 10.73 -5.70
CA LEU A 182 12.94 9.53 -6.44
C LEU A 182 12.11 9.29 -7.70
N CYS A 183 10.83 9.64 -7.66
CA CYS A 183 9.85 9.28 -8.68
C CYS A 183 9.43 10.46 -9.56
N LYS A 184 9.91 11.69 -9.28
CA LYS A 184 9.83 12.81 -10.21
C LYS A 184 10.58 12.44 -11.48
N SER A 185 9.84 12.42 -12.58
CA SER A 185 10.31 11.97 -13.87
C SER A 185 11.48 12.82 -14.40
N ASP A 186 12.61 12.17 -14.65
CA ASP A 186 13.46 12.45 -15.82
C ASP A 186 13.28 11.36 -16.91
N VAL A 187 12.32 10.44 -16.77
CA VAL A 187 12.17 9.28 -17.66
C VAL A 187 10.73 9.12 -18.11
N ASN A 188 10.49 9.43 -19.38
CA ASN A 188 9.37 8.91 -20.15
C ASN A 188 9.44 7.38 -20.12
N LEU A 189 8.66 6.75 -19.24
CA LEU A 189 8.42 5.32 -19.32
C LEU A 189 7.50 5.07 -20.54
N GLN A 190 8.09 5.02 -21.74
CA GLN A 190 7.45 4.53 -22.96
C GLN A 190 7.25 3.01 -22.80
N PHE A 191 6.13 2.62 -22.21
CA PHE A 191 5.75 1.21 -22.04
C PHE A 191 4.98 0.64 -23.26
N ASP A 192 4.93 1.35 -24.39
CA ASP A 192 4.10 0.95 -25.54
C ASP A 192 4.78 -0.03 -26.53
N ASP A 193 6.11 -0.20 -26.51
CA ASP A 193 6.80 -0.92 -27.60
C ASP A 193 7.07 -2.43 -27.39
N LEU A 194 6.74 -3.02 -26.23
CA LEU A 194 7.07 -4.44 -25.95
C LEU A 194 5.88 -5.42 -26.02
N MET A 195 4.67 -4.94 -26.30
CA MET A 195 3.48 -5.79 -26.44
C MET A 195 3.06 -6.01 -27.90
N GLU A 196 3.48 -5.17 -28.86
CA GLU A 196 3.16 -5.38 -30.28
C GLU A 196 4.12 -6.36 -30.99
N SER A 197 5.36 -6.53 -30.51
CA SER A 197 6.32 -7.45 -31.14
C SER A 197 6.08 -8.93 -30.82
N ALA A 198 5.15 -9.26 -29.91
CA ALA A 198 4.84 -10.64 -29.53
C ALA A 198 3.64 -11.23 -30.31
N ILE A 199 2.99 -10.44 -31.17
CA ILE A 199 1.82 -10.87 -31.97
C ILE A 199 2.15 -10.89 -33.48
N ALA A 200 3.32 -10.40 -33.88
CA ALA A 200 3.84 -10.46 -35.24
C ALA A 200 5.17 -11.22 -35.30
N GLY A 201 5.11 -12.55 -35.16
CA GLY A 201 6.23 -13.47 -35.31
C GLY A 201 5.76 -14.88 -35.61
#